data_AF-A0A3D4BFN5-F1
#
_entry.id   AF-A0A3D4BFN5-F1
#
_cell.length_a   1.000
_cell.length_b   1.000
_cell.length_c   1.000
_cell.angle_alpha   90.00
_cell.angle_beta   90.00
_cell.angle_gamma   90.00
#
_symmetry.space_group_name_H-M   'P 1'
#
loop_
_entity.id
_entity.type
_entity.pdbx_description
1 polymer ?
#
loop_
_entity_poly.entity_id
_entity_poly.type
_entity_poly.pdbx_seq_one_letter_code
_entity_poly.pdbx_strand_id
1 'polypeptide(L)'
;MNILKKIFSNNTTKSNLFKYVFVELDGSVRELFQNEKEYLTEAFHPNDGGRPYIKNNYNQLLLDNKIDGFLERRKVPKEINVKLVD
;
A
#
# COMPACT_ATOMS: atom_id res chain seq x y z
N MET A 1 32.92 -18.64 -14.13
CA MET A 1 32.05 -19.67 -13.52
C MET A 1 31.31 -19.03 -12.36
N ASN A 2 30.04 -18.66 -12.54
CA ASN A 2 29.24 -17.94 -11.54
C ASN A 2 28.58 -18.93 -10.59
N ILE A 3 28.96 -18.92 -9.31
CA ILE A 3 28.29 -19.73 -8.27
C ILE A 3 27.96 -18.88 -7.02
N LEU A 4 27.73 -17.58 -7.19
CA LEU A 4 27.31 -16.68 -6.10
C LEU A 4 25.99 -15.96 -6.38
N LYS A 5 25.06 -16.59 -7.11
CA LYS A 5 23.63 -16.26 -7.01
C LYS A 5 23.00 -17.19 -5.97
N LYS A 6 23.50 -17.14 -4.74
CA LYS A 6 22.97 -17.88 -3.61
C LYS A 6 21.67 -17.20 -3.17
N ILE A 7 20.58 -17.61 -3.83
CA ILE A 7 19.25 -17.75 -3.22
C ILE A 7 18.76 -16.47 -2.53
N PHE A 8 18.40 -15.44 -3.32
CA PHE A 8 17.27 -14.59 -2.95
C PHE A 8 16.03 -15.48 -3.05
N SER A 9 15.78 -16.24 -1.99
CA SER A 9 14.59 -17.06 -1.84
C SER A 9 13.40 -16.10 -1.78
N ASN A 10 12.79 -15.84 -2.93
CA ASN A 10 11.52 -15.14 -3.07
C ASN A 10 10.36 -16.02 -2.57
N ASN A 11 10.49 -16.57 -1.36
CA ASN A 11 9.45 -17.29 -0.65
C ASN A 11 8.74 -16.34 0.32
N THR A 12 8.36 -15.15 -0.16
CA THR A 12 7.43 -14.27 0.54
C THR A 12 6.05 -14.89 0.40
N THR A 13 5.75 -15.84 1.27
CA THR A 13 4.42 -16.43 1.45
C THR A 13 3.37 -15.32 1.43
N LYS A 14 2.42 -15.43 0.49
CA LYS A 14 1.27 -14.52 0.25
C LYS A 14 0.50 -14.12 1.52
N SER A 15 0.69 -14.84 2.62
CA SER A 15 0.05 -14.65 3.92
C SER A 15 0.61 -13.52 4.79
N ASN A 16 1.72 -12.86 4.41
CA ASN A 16 2.32 -11.79 5.22
C ASN A 16 2.32 -10.40 4.54
N LEU A 17 1.47 -10.21 3.52
CA LEU A 17 1.32 -8.91 2.87
C LEU A 17 0.52 -7.95 3.75
N PHE A 18 0.98 -6.69 3.81
CA PHE A 18 0.29 -5.67 4.60
C PHE A 18 -1.11 -5.41 4.05
N LYS A 19 -2.06 -5.13 4.95
CA LYS A 19 -3.49 -5.00 4.63
C LYS A 19 -3.78 -3.80 3.72
N TYR A 20 -2.93 -2.78 3.74
CA TYR A 20 -3.09 -1.55 2.99
C TYR A 20 -2.05 -1.42 1.87
N VAL A 21 -2.42 -0.65 0.85
CA VAL A 21 -1.61 -0.24 -0.30
C VAL A 21 -1.79 1.25 -0.53
N PHE A 22 -0.96 1.85 -1.36
CA PHE A 22 -1.10 3.24 -1.78
C PHE A 22 -1.54 3.28 -3.24
N VAL A 23 -2.58 4.07 -3.53
CA VAL A 23 -2.98 4.44 -4.89
C VAL A 23 -2.22 5.70 -5.25
N GLU A 24 -1.53 5.69 -6.37
CA GLU A 24 -0.81 6.85 -6.92
C GLU A 24 -1.76 7.75 -7.71
N LEU A 25 -1.30 8.96 -8.01
CA LEU A 25 -2.08 9.96 -8.77
C LEU A 25 -2.48 9.48 -10.18
N ASP A 26 -1.67 8.62 -10.79
CA ASP A 26 -1.95 8.01 -12.10
C ASP A 26 -2.90 6.79 -12.02
N GLY A 27 -3.35 6.44 -10.81
CA GLY A 27 -4.16 5.25 -10.54
C GLY A 27 -3.35 3.96 -10.40
N SER A 28 -2.03 3.98 -10.61
CA SER A 28 -1.22 2.80 -10.30
C SER A 28 -1.19 2.53 -8.80
N VAL A 29 -0.99 1.28 -8.41
CA VAL A 29 -1.04 0.87 -7.00
C VAL A 29 0.29 0.26 -6.61
N ARG A 30 0.78 0.61 -5.42
CA ARG A 30 2.02 0.08 -4.87
C ARG A 30 1.87 -0.40 -3.43
N GLU A 31 2.80 -1.27 -3.05
CA GLU A 31 3.09 -1.58 -1.66
C GLU A 31 3.46 -0.31 -0.88
N LEU A 32 3.29 -0.38 0.43
CA LEU A 32 3.67 0.71 1.32
C LEU A 32 5.15 0.65 1.66
N PHE A 33 5.75 1.84 1.74
CA PHE A 33 7.05 2.03 2.37
C PHE A 33 6.96 1.72 3.87
N GLN A 34 8.10 1.46 4.50
CA GLN A 34 8.14 1.05 5.90
C GLN A 34 7.56 2.14 6.84
N ASN A 35 7.90 3.41 6.62
CA ASN A 35 7.36 4.56 7.35
C ASN A 35 5.83 4.71 7.20
N GLU A 36 5.27 4.41 6.02
CA GLU A 36 3.83 4.45 5.77
C GLU A 36 3.10 3.32 6.52
N LYS A 37 3.71 2.13 6.61
CA LYS A 37 3.18 1.02 7.42
C LYS A 37 3.13 1.42 8.89
N GLU A 38 4.23 2.00 9.40
CA GLU A 38 4.32 2.49 10.77
C GLU A 38 3.23 3.51 11.06
N TYR A 39 3.06 4.51 10.19
CA TYR A 39 2.01 5.51 10.29
C TYR A 39 0.59 4.91 10.33
N LEU A 40 0.32 3.87 9.55
CA LEU A 40 -0.99 3.17 9.56
C LEU A 40 -1.20 2.24 10.76
N THR A 41 -0.15 1.86 11.47
CA THR A 41 -0.22 1.04 12.69
C THR A 41 -0.22 1.87 13.97
N GLU A 42 0.10 3.15 13.89
CA GLU A 42 0.14 4.05 15.03
C GLU A 42 -1.26 4.20 15.67
N ALA A 43 -1.29 4.27 17.00
CA ALA A 43 -2.51 4.50 17.74
C ALA A 43 -2.83 6.01 17.75
N PHE A 44 -3.93 6.40 17.10
CA PHE A 44 -4.39 7.79 17.09
C PHE A 44 -5.52 8.03 18.09
N HIS A 45 -5.44 9.11 18.85
CA HIS A 45 -6.51 9.55 19.72
C HIS A 45 -7.75 9.99 18.89
N PRO A 46 -8.98 9.83 19.41
CA PRO A 46 -10.23 10.29 18.78
C PRO A 46 -10.20 11.70 18.16
N ASN A 47 -9.43 12.61 18.76
CA ASN A 47 -9.34 14.02 18.37
C ASN A 47 -8.02 14.38 17.67
N ASP A 48 -7.19 13.40 17.30
CA ASP A 48 -5.98 13.66 16.53
C ASP A 48 -6.32 13.87 15.06
N GLY A 49 -6.07 15.10 14.56
CA GLY A 49 -6.26 15.46 13.16
C GLY A 49 -5.26 14.78 12.20
N GLY A 50 -4.23 14.14 12.74
CA GLY A 50 -3.17 13.48 11.98
C GLY A 50 -3.51 12.06 11.53
N ARG A 51 -4.78 11.63 11.56
CA ARG A 51 -5.14 10.27 11.19
C ARG A 51 -5.00 10.01 9.69
N PRO A 52 -4.47 8.83 9.29
CA PRO A 52 -4.43 8.44 7.89
C PRO A 52 -5.85 8.36 7.34
N TYR A 53 -6.07 9.05 6.23
CA TYR A 53 -7.30 8.89 5.48
C TYR A 53 -7.23 7.60 4.65
N ILE A 54 -8.12 6.65 4.96
CA ILE A 54 -8.25 5.39 4.23
C ILE A 54 -9.45 5.49 3.29
N LYS A 55 -9.21 5.29 2.00
CA LYS A 55 -10.25 5.31 0.97
C LYS A 55 -11.27 4.20 1.19
N ASN A 56 -12.53 4.52 0.96
CA ASN A 56 -13.64 3.57 1.00
C ASN A 56 -13.64 2.63 -0.22
N ASN A 57 -13.21 3.10 -1.39
CA ASN A 57 -13.04 2.32 -2.61
C ASN A 57 -11.96 2.95 -3.52
N TYR A 58 -11.50 2.20 -4.51
CA TYR A 58 -10.44 2.64 -5.43
C TYR A 58 -10.79 3.91 -6.21
N ASN A 59 -12.02 4.02 -6.74
CA ASN A 59 -12.47 5.15 -7.56
C ASN A 59 -12.85 6.40 -6.75
N GLN A 60 -12.72 6.38 -5.41
CA GLN A 60 -13.07 7.52 -4.58
C GLN A 60 -12.11 8.67 -4.85
N LEU A 61 -12.62 9.85 -5.18
CA LEU A 61 -11.82 11.05 -5.31
C LEU A 61 -11.75 11.81 -3.97
N LEU A 62 -10.62 12.46 -3.73
CA LEU A 62 -10.42 13.43 -2.66
C LEU A 62 -10.98 14.81 -3.06
N LEU A 63 -10.98 15.78 -2.13
CA LEU A 63 -11.57 17.10 -2.33
C LEU A 63 -11.01 17.88 -3.54
N ASP A 64 -9.82 17.54 -4.01
CA ASP A 64 -9.14 18.16 -5.16
C ASP A 64 -9.20 17.30 -6.43
N ASN A 65 -10.17 16.38 -6.51
CA ASN A 65 -10.34 15.40 -7.59
C ASN A 65 -9.15 14.44 -7.78
N LYS A 66 -8.24 14.34 -6.80
CA LYS A 66 -7.16 13.35 -6.87
C LYS A 66 -7.61 11.97 -6.42
N ILE A 67 -7.05 10.94 -7.06
CA ILE A 67 -7.34 9.53 -6.79
C ILE A 67 -6.34 8.89 -5.83
N ASP A 68 -5.25 9.57 -5.46
CA ASP A 68 -4.23 8.99 -4.61
C ASP A 68 -4.72 8.70 -3.18
N GLY A 69 -3.94 7.92 -2.44
CA GLY A 69 -4.18 7.68 -1.01
C GLY A 69 -4.23 6.21 -0.60
N PHE A 70 -4.32 5.98 0.70
CA PHE A 70 -4.31 4.64 1.28
C PHE A 70 -5.60 3.89 0.98
N LEU A 71 -5.47 2.63 0.57
CA LEU A 71 -6.59 1.74 0.27
C LEU A 71 -6.35 0.37 0.89
N GLU A 72 -7.42 -0.28 1.38
CA GLU A 72 -7.32 -1.69 1.75
C GLU A 72 -7.03 -2.53 0.50
N ARG A 73 -6.01 -3.40 0.55
CA ARG A 73 -5.58 -4.25 -0.57
C ARG A 73 -6.73 -5.02 -1.22
N ARG A 74 -7.65 -5.56 -0.41
CA ARG A 74 -8.81 -6.32 -0.90
C ARG A 74 -9.77 -5.51 -1.79
N LYS A 75 -9.67 -4.17 -1.76
CA LYS A 75 -10.48 -3.23 -2.53
C LYS A 75 -9.79 -2.77 -3.82
N VAL A 76 -8.56 -3.23 -4.08
CA VAL A 76 -7.89 -3.00 -5.36
C VAL A 76 -8.62 -3.82 -6.43
N PRO A 77 -9.01 -3.22 -7.57
CA PRO A 77 -9.55 -3.94 -8.71
C PRO A 77 -8.62 -5.07 -9.14
N LYS A 78 -9.17 -6.21 -9.55
CA LYS A 78 -8.38 -7.42 -9.84
C LYS A 78 -7.46 -7.25 -11.05
N GLU A 79 -7.79 -6.30 -11.91
CA GLU A 79 -7.07 -5.95 -13.13
C GLU A 79 -5.82 -5.10 -12.85
N ILE A 80 -5.71 -4.53 -11.64
CA ILE A 80 -4.60 -3.67 -11.25
C ILE A 80 -3.54 -4.48 -10.51
N ASN A 81 -2.33 -4.46 -11.06
CA ASN A 81 -1.16 -5.06 -10.40
C ASN A 81 -0.62 -4.12 -9.31
N VAL A 82 -0.38 -4.67 -8.12
CA VAL A 82 0.28 -3.95 -7.02
C VAL A 82 1.79 -4.04 -7.20
N LYS A 83 2.45 -2.90 -7.41
CA LYS A 83 3.90 -2.80 -7.56
C LYS A 83 4.60 -2.92 -6.21
N LEU A 84 5.73 -3.60 -6.14
CA LEU A 84 6.59 -3.56 -4.96
C LEU A 84 7.29 -2.20 -4.87
N VAL A 85 7.61 -1.77 -3.66
CA VAL A 85 8.50 -0.64 -3.41
C VAL A 85 9.88 -1.17 -3.05
N ASP A 86 10.92 -0.53 -3.58
CA ASP A 86 12.33 -0.83 -3.32
C ASP A 86 12.82 -0.15 -2.02
#